data_AF-A0A7R9LKM0-F1
#
_entry.id   AF-A0A7R9LKM0-F1
#
_cell.length_a   1.000
_cell.length_b   1.000
_cell.length_c   1.000
_cell.angle_alpha   90.00
_cell.angle_beta   90.00
_cell.angle_gamma   90.00
#
_symmetry.space_group_name_H-M   'P 1'
#
loop_
_entity.id
_entity.type
_entity.pdbx_description
1 polymer ?
#
loop_
_entity_poly.entity_id
_entity_poly.type
_entity_poly.pdbx_seq_one_letter_code
_entity_poly.pdbx_strand_id
1 'polypeptide(L)'
;MDDLTKVLRIGNKNDINQKLQQFVNQFGNQFTIDDSLQHKKSLAECLFRLLRDPEYVSQQSLCLQVLRILTRDKTNLGEVFTADRIETALHLAMLVGEEEAFMTANNTRFDPQVVVEAQKCLCNLIYNSHTIQKLCANNSCIEGIMLRLRMHPDPQLPQLVKYFDMRMLFLISALCAEVRPRIRDEYHGLIYLMEAIDLILKNNSENLAEKVPNKNKRRSKGS
;
A
#
# COMPACT_ATOMS: atom_id res chain seq x y z
N MET A 1 -14.67 19.64 4.95
CA MET A 1 -13.45 19.44 4.12
C MET A 1 -13.13 20.63 3.20
N ASP A 2 -13.97 21.69 3.17
CA ASP A 2 -13.91 22.71 2.11
C ASP A 2 -12.68 23.60 2.14
N ASP A 3 -12.20 23.97 3.34
CA ASP A 3 -10.96 24.74 3.49
C ASP A 3 -9.76 24.01 2.87
N LEU A 4 -9.63 22.70 3.15
CA LEU A 4 -8.60 21.87 2.55
C LEU A 4 -8.76 21.83 1.03
N THR A 5 -9.95 21.51 0.51
CA THR A 5 -10.22 21.46 -0.93
C THR A 5 -9.88 22.77 -1.63
N LYS A 6 -10.19 23.92 -1.00
CA LYS A 6 -9.83 25.25 -1.53
C LYS A 6 -8.32 25.39 -1.63
N VAL A 7 -7.57 25.10 -0.57
CA VAL A 7 -6.10 25.21 -0.59
C VAL A 7 -5.48 24.25 -1.58
N LEU A 8 -6.01 23.02 -1.73
CA LEU A 8 -5.54 22.07 -2.74
C LEU A 8 -5.76 22.54 -4.19
N ARG A 9 -6.63 23.52 -4.43
CA ARG A 9 -6.90 24.06 -5.78
C ARG A 9 -6.04 25.26 -6.12
N ILE A 10 -5.83 26.18 -5.17
CA ILE A 10 -5.23 27.49 -5.44
C ILE A 10 -4.00 27.81 -4.59
N GLY A 11 -3.72 27.02 -3.56
CA GLY A 11 -2.60 27.24 -2.64
C GLY A 11 -1.26 26.87 -3.27
N ASN A 12 -0.19 27.44 -2.74
CA ASN A 12 1.16 27.04 -3.14
C ASN A 12 1.54 25.69 -2.46
N LYS A 13 2.69 25.11 -2.85
CA LYS A 13 3.15 23.81 -2.31
C LYS A 13 3.31 23.80 -0.78
N ASN A 14 3.67 24.92 -0.16
CA ASN A 14 3.82 25.01 1.30
C ASN A 14 2.46 25.03 1.98
N ASP A 15 1.52 25.83 1.48
CA ASP A 15 0.15 25.89 2.01
C ASP A 15 -0.53 24.52 1.92
N ILE A 16 -0.37 23.85 0.77
CA ILE A 16 -0.87 22.49 0.54
C ILE A 16 -0.30 21.52 1.56
N ASN A 17 1.03 21.51 1.74
CA ASN A 17 1.69 20.61 2.69
C ASN A 17 1.18 20.86 4.13
N GLN A 18 1.14 22.11 4.56
CA GLN A 18 0.65 22.48 5.90
C GLN A 18 -0.80 22.03 6.10
N LYS A 19 -1.69 22.26 5.13
CA LYS A 19 -3.10 21.88 5.26
C LYS A 19 -3.34 20.39 5.23
N LEU A 20 -2.62 19.65 4.40
CA LEU A 20 -2.66 18.20 4.42
C LEU A 20 -2.18 17.65 5.78
N GLN A 21 -1.11 18.20 6.34
CA GLN A 21 -0.57 17.76 7.64
C GLN A 21 -1.55 18.08 8.77
N GLN A 22 -2.16 19.26 8.77
CA GLN A 22 -3.21 19.63 9.73
C GLN A 22 -4.38 18.63 9.67
N PHE A 23 -4.83 18.28 8.46
CA PHE A 23 -5.91 17.32 8.28
C PHE A 23 -5.54 15.93 8.82
N VAL A 24 -4.35 15.43 8.48
CA VAL A 24 -3.87 14.13 8.99
C VAL A 24 -3.75 14.13 10.51
N ASN A 25 -3.25 15.19 11.12
CA ASN A 25 -3.15 15.30 12.58
C ASN A 25 -4.53 15.33 13.25
N GLN A 26 -5.51 15.99 12.64
CA GLN A 26 -6.86 16.12 13.18
C GLN A 26 -7.67 14.81 13.05
N PHE A 27 -7.60 14.16 11.88
CA PHE A 27 -8.48 13.03 11.54
C PHE A 27 -7.76 11.67 11.52
N GLY A 28 -6.45 11.63 11.73
CA GLY A 28 -5.61 10.44 11.59
C GLY A 28 -6.00 9.26 12.46
N ASN A 29 -6.62 9.50 13.61
CA ASN A 29 -7.11 8.47 14.54
C ASN A 29 -8.62 8.22 14.46
N GLN A 30 -9.35 8.93 13.59
CA GLN A 30 -10.79 8.76 13.45
C GLN A 30 -11.13 7.59 12.51
N PHE A 31 -12.17 6.84 12.87
CA PHE A 31 -12.66 5.72 12.05
C PHE A 31 -13.49 6.17 10.86
N THR A 32 -14.23 7.27 11.00
CA THR A 32 -15.08 7.84 9.94
C THR A 32 -14.99 9.36 10.00
N ILE A 33 -15.18 10.01 8.85
CA ILE A 33 -15.40 11.46 8.81
C ILE A 33 -16.84 11.68 8.40
N ASP A 34 -17.58 12.36 9.27
CA ASP A 34 -18.92 12.83 8.94
C ASP A 34 -18.81 14.08 8.05
N ASP A 35 -19.07 13.88 6.77
CA ASP A 35 -19.11 14.93 5.75
C ASP A 35 -19.91 14.42 4.55
N SER A 36 -20.40 15.34 3.71
CA SER A 36 -21.22 15.01 2.56
C SER A 36 -20.44 14.18 1.53
N LEU A 37 -21.14 13.30 0.81
CA LEU A 37 -20.55 12.55 -0.30
C LEU A 37 -19.92 13.49 -1.35
N GLN A 38 -20.54 14.64 -1.61
CA GLN A 38 -20.03 15.62 -2.56
C GLN A 38 -18.70 16.22 -2.12
N HIS A 39 -18.54 16.53 -0.83
CA HIS A 39 -17.27 17.00 -0.28
C HIS A 39 -16.19 15.92 -0.35
N LYS A 40 -16.53 14.67 -0.03
CA LYS A 40 -15.61 13.52 -0.16
C LYS A 40 -15.14 13.32 -1.61
N LYS A 41 -16.07 13.40 -2.58
CA LYS A 41 -15.76 13.33 -4.02
C LYS A 41 -14.83 14.46 -4.46
N SER A 42 -15.15 15.70 -4.08
CA SER A 42 -14.36 16.89 -4.42
C SER A 42 -12.96 16.87 -3.81
N LEU A 43 -12.83 16.39 -2.56
CA LEU A 43 -11.53 16.24 -1.91
C LEU A 43 -10.70 15.17 -2.61
N ALA A 44 -11.28 13.99 -2.86
CA ALA A 44 -10.59 12.91 -3.57
C ALA A 44 -10.15 13.37 -4.98
N GLU A 45 -10.98 14.10 -5.71
CA GLU A 45 -10.63 14.68 -7.00
C GLU A 45 -9.38 15.57 -6.93
N CYS A 46 -9.33 16.49 -5.96
CA CYS A 46 -8.15 17.35 -5.78
C CYS A 46 -6.92 16.52 -5.42
N LEU A 47 -7.03 15.55 -4.51
CA LEU A 47 -5.92 14.70 -4.10
C LEU A 47 -5.37 13.87 -5.27
N PHE A 48 -6.23 13.25 -6.09
CA PHE A 48 -5.79 12.48 -7.26
C PHE A 48 -5.17 13.36 -8.35
N ARG A 49 -5.63 14.61 -8.51
CA ARG A 49 -4.95 15.58 -9.38
C ARG A 49 -3.51 15.82 -8.93
N LEU A 50 -3.30 16.04 -7.63
CA LEU A 50 -1.96 16.23 -7.05
C LEU A 50 -1.10 14.96 -7.18
N LEU A 51 -1.68 13.78 -6.95
CA LEU A 51 -0.96 12.51 -7.03
C LEU A 51 -0.41 12.20 -8.43
N ARG A 52 -1.09 12.67 -9.47
CA ARG A 52 -0.72 12.48 -10.89
C ARG A 52 0.22 13.56 -11.42
N ASP A 53 0.44 14.63 -10.66
CA ASP A 53 1.22 15.77 -11.08
C ASP A 53 2.69 15.63 -10.59
N PRO A 54 3.68 15.53 -11.51
CA PRO A 54 5.09 15.42 -11.16
C PRO A 54 5.61 16.55 -10.28
N GLU A 55 4.96 17.73 -10.30
CA GLU A 55 5.34 18.84 -9.45
C GLU A 55 5.10 18.56 -7.96
N TYR A 56 4.21 17.63 -7.62
CA TYR A 56 3.76 17.35 -6.25
C TYR A 56 4.23 16.00 -5.72
N VAL A 57 5.30 15.43 -6.29
CA VAL A 57 5.91 14.16 -5.83
C VAL A 57 6.20 14.18 -4.32
N SER A 58 6.71 15.31 -3.78
CA SER A 58 6.98 15.44 -2.33
C SER A 58 5.74 15.39 -1.44
N GLN A 59 4.55 15.60 -1.99
CA GLN A 59 3.27 15.63 -1.26
C GLN A 59 2.49 14.31 -1.40
N GLN A 60 2.94 13.37 -2.24
CA GLN A 60 2.19 12.15 -2.55
C GLN A 60 1.90 11.30 -1.30
N SER A 61 2.90 11.07 -0.45
CA SER A 61 2.73 10.33 0.81
C SER A 61 1.65 10.96 1.70
N LEU A 62 1.64 12.28 1.80
CA LEU A 62 0.69 13.00 2.65
C LEU A 62 -0.71 13.04 2.02
N CYS A 63 -0.82 13.16 0.70
CA CYS A 63 -2.09 13.01 -0.03
C CYS A 63 -2.69 11.62 0.19
N LEU A 64 -1.87 10.56 0.13
CA LEU A 64 -2.31 9.19 0.38
C LEU A 64 -2.73 8.98 1.83
N GLN A 65 -2.09 9.63 2.81
CA GLN A 65 -2.56 9.58 4.20
C GLN A 65 -3.95 10.20 4.36
N VAL A 66 -4.25 11.32 3.68
CA VAL A 66 -5.59 11.90 3.66
C VAL A 66 -6.59 10.96 2.99
N LEU A 67 -6.25 10.40 1.82
CA LEU A 67 -7.10 9.41 1.14
C LEU A 67 -7.36 8.20 2.04
N ARG A 68 -6.34 7.69 2.75
CA ARG A 68 -6.45 6.55 3.67
C ARG A 68 -7.45 6.80 4.78
N ILE A 69 -7.60 8.04 5.23
CA ILE A 69 -8.62 8.40 6.20
C ILE A 69 -10.01 8.28 5.55
N LEU A 70 -10.17 8.74 4.30
CA LEU A 70 -11.43 8.60 3.56
C LEU A 70 -11.80 7.13 3.29
N THR A 71 -10.82 6.24 3.09
CA THR A 71 -11.08 4.82 2.80
C THR A 71 -11.59 4.01 4.01
N ARG A 72 -11.55 4.57 5.22
CA ARG A 72 -12.05 3.91 6.44
C ARG A 72 -13.57 3.93 6.54
N ASP A 73 -14.20 4.93 5.94
CA ASP A 73 -15.66 5.02 5.85
C ASP A 73 -16.16 4.03 4.80
N LYS A 74 -17.02 3.10 5.21
CA LYS A 74 -17.53 2.03 4.33
C LYS A 74 -18.58 2.55 3.33
N THR A 75 -19.14 3.73 3.58
CA THR A 75 -20.24 4.27 2.79
C THR A 75 -19.74 4.88 1.48
N ASN A 76 -20.42 4.56 0.38
CA ASN A 76 -20.24 5.20 -0.93
C ASN A 76 -18.79 5.16 -1.49
N LEU A 77 -17.94 4.23 -1.03
CA LEU A 77 -16.55 4.12 -1.47
C LEU A 77 -16.43 3.94 -2.99
N GLY A 78 -17.33 3.16 -3.60
CA GLY A 78 -17.36 2.96 -5.06
C GLY A 78 -17.65 4.23 -5.86
N GLU A 79 -18.28 5.23 -5.24
CA GLU A 79 -18.53 6.52 -5.89
C GLU A 79 -17.40 7.52 -5.71
N VAL A 80 -16.60 7.38 -4.65
CA VAL A 80 -15.42 8.23 -4.38
C VAL A 80 -14.17 7.66 -5.07
N PHE A 81 -14.03 6.35 -5.14
CA PHE A 81 -12.87 5.66 -5.70
C PHE A 81 -13.28 4.89 -6.96
N THR A 82 -13.31 5.61 -8.08
CA THR A 82 -13.57 5.07 -9.42
C THR A 82 -12.45 4.15 -9.89
N ALA A 83 -12.68 3.39 -10.97
CA ALA A 83 -11.67 2.48 -11.51
C ALA A 83 -10.33 3.17 -11.81
N ASP A 84 -10.36 4.32 -12.47
CA ASP A 84 -9.19 5.17 -12.76
C ASP A 84 -8.41 5.59 -11.48
N ARG A 85 -9.12 5.87 -10.39
CA ARG A 85 -8.50 6.21 -9.09
C ARG A 85 -7.86 4.99 -8.42
N ILE A 86 -8.49 3.82 -8.55
CA ILE A 86 -7.93 2.55 -8.07
C ILE A 86 -6.68 2.17 -8.87
N GLU A 87 -6.70 2.32 -10.19
CA GLU A 87 -5.52 2.13 -11.04
C GLU A 87 -4.40 3.07 -10.60
N THR A 88 -4.66 4.36 -10.41
CA THR A 88 -3.63 5.30 -9.90
C THR A 88 -3.05 4.84 -8.55
N ALA A 89 -3.89 4.34 -7.64
CA ALA A 89 -3.40 3.81 -6.37
C ALA A 89 -2.55 2.55 -6.53
N LEU A 90 -2.86 1.67 -7.50
CA LEU A 90 -2.05 0.49 -7.82
C LEU A 90 -0.69 0.87 -8.39
N HIS A 91 -0.64 1.85 -9.30
CA HIS A 91 0.62 2.37 -9.85
C HIS A 91 1.49 2.98 -8.74
N LEU A 92 0.92 3.81 -7.85
CA LEU A 92 1.62 4.37 -6.70
C LEU A 92 2.08 3.29 -5.70
N ALA A 93 1.33 2.19 -5.60
CA ALA A 93 1.70 1.02 -4.82
C ALA A 93 2.70 0.12 -5.54
N MET A 94 3.15 0.45 -6.76
CA MET A 94 4.05 -0.36 -7.58
C MET A 94 3.50 -1.78 -7.82
N LEU A 95 2.18 -1.88 -8.04
CA LEU A 95 1.45 -3.13 -8.31
C LEU A 95 0.88 -3.09 -9.72
N VAL A 96 1.77 -3.24 -10.70
CA VAL A 96 1.46 -3.21 -12.14
C VAL A 96 1.73 -4.58 -12.77
N GLY A 97 1.23 -4.80 -13.98
CA GLY A 97 1.46 -6.05 -14.73
C GLY A 97 2.91 -6.19 -15.21
N GLU A 98 3.29 -7.38 -15.66
CA GLU A 98 4.69 -7.72 -16.02
C GLU A 98 5.21 -6.85 -17.17
N GLU A 99 4.38 -6.62 -18.19
CA GLU A 99 4.74 -5.79 -19.34
C GLU A 99 5.04 -4.34 -18.93
N GLU A 100 4.20 -3.75 -18.09
CA GLU A 100 4.39 -2.39 -17.60
C GLU A 100 5.60 -2.28 -16.66
N ALA A 101 5.76 -3.26 -15.76
CA ALA A 101 6.92 -3.31 -14.87
C ALA A 101 8.23 -3.34 -15.68
N PHE A 102 8.26 -4.09 -16.77
CA PHE A 102 9.40 -4.14 -17.68
C PHE A 102 9.66 -2.80 -18.38
N MET A 103 8.61 -2.16 -18.91
CA MET A 103 8.72 -0.87 -19.60
C MET A 103 9.17 0.27 -18.68
N THR A 104 8.83 0.22 -17.41
CA THR A 104 9.02 1.32 -16.45
C THR A 104 10.16 1.08 -15.45
N ALA A 105 10.85 -0.06 -15.54
CA ALA A 105 11.89 -0.50 -14.59
C ALA A 105 12.98 0.54 -14.30
N ASN A 106 13.41 1.30 -15.32
CA ASN A 106 14.51 2.27 -15.18
C ASN A 106 14.05 3.71 -14.86
N ASN A 107 12.76 3.99 -14.98
CA ASN A 107 12.21 5.34 -14.85
C ASN A 107 11.41 5.53 -13.56
N THR A 108 11.05 4.44 -12.89
CA THR A 108 10.16 4.52 -11.72
C THR A 108 10.95 4.64 -10.44
N ARG A 109 10.78 5.77 -9.76
CA ARG A 109 11.36 5.99 -8.44
C ARG A 109 10.59 5.19 -7.40
N PHE A 110 11.28 4.28 -6.72
CA PHE A 110 10.72 3.59 -5.55
C PHE A 110 10.77 4.49 -4.32
N ASP A 111 9.61 4.97 -3.87
CA ASP A 111 9.45 5.64 -2.58
C ASP A 111 8.67 4.74 -1.60
N PRO A 112 9.33 4.13 -0.60
CA PRO A 112 8.68 3.24 0.36
C PRO A 112 7.47 3.86 1.07
N GLN A 113 7.49 5.18 1.34
CA GLN A 113 6.40 5.83 2.07
C GLN A 113 5.16 5.94 1.20
N VAL A 114 5.34 6.33 -0.07
CA VAL A 114 4.25 6.41 -1.05
C VAL A 114 3.67 5.01 -1.29
N VAL A 115 4.52 4.01 -1.53
CA VAL A 115 4.09 2.63 -1.77
C VAL A 115 3.26 2.09 -0.61
N VAL A 116 3.76 2.23 0.62
CA VAL A 116 3.07 1.73 1.81
C VAL A 116 1.74 2.45 2.05
N GLU A 117 1.67 3.77 1.91
CA GLU A 117 0.41 4.50 2.10
C GLU A 117 -0.61 4.15 1.01
N ALA A 118 -0.18 3.93 -0.23
CA ALA A 118 -1.04 3.44 -1.30
C ALA A 118 -1.57 2.02 -0.99
N GLN A 119 -0.71 1.09 -0.55
CA GLN A 119 -1.15 -0.24 -0.15
C GLN A 119 -2.14 -0.21 1.05
N LYS A 120 -1.93 0.70 2.01
CA LYS A 120 -2.88 0.89 3.12
C LYS A 120 -4.25 1.38 2.62
N CYS A 121 -4.27 2.33 1.67
CA CYS A 121 -5.50 2.77 1.01
C CYS A 121 -6.21 1.58 0.35
N LEU A 122 -5.48 0.81 -0.46
CA LEU A 122 -6.02 -0.33 -1.19
C LEU A 122 -6.54 -1.43 -0.24
N CYS A 123 -5.83 -1.73 0.84
CA CYS A 123 -6.30 -2.67 1.87
C CYS A 123 -7.67 -2.27 2.44
N ASN A 124 -7.82 -0.99 2.81
CA ASN A 124 -9.10 -0.49 3.33
C ASN A 124 -10.20 -0.58 2.27
N LEU A 125 -9.90 -0.20 1.02
CA LEU A 125 -10.87 -0.20 -0.08
C LEU A 125 -11.35 -1.63 -0.41
N ILE A 126 -10.43 -2.58 -0.53
CA ILE A 126 -10.74 -4.00 -0.76
C ILE A 126 -11.54 -4.56 0.41
N TYR A 127 -11.15 -4.24 1.65
CA TYR A 127 -11.88 -4.74 2.82
C TYR A 127 -13.30 -4.17 2.92
N ASN A 128 -13.51 -2.91 2.57
CA ASN A 128 -14.75 -2.20 2.82
C ASN A 128 -15.74 -2.16 1.64
N SER A 129 -15.33 -2.51 0.40
CA SER A 129 -16.19 -2.35 -0.79
C SER A 129 -16.17 -3.55 -1.72
N HIS A 130 -17.33 -4.19 -1.89
CA HIS A 130 -17.50 -5.32 -2.83
C HIS A 130 -17.27 -4.94 -4.30
N THR A 131 -17.65 -3.72 -4.69
CA THR A 131 -17.37 -3.22 -6.05
C THR A 131 -15.88 -3.12 -6.31
N ILE A 132 -15.10 -2.68 -5.32
CA ILE A 132 -13.65 -2.54 -5.45
C ILE A 132 -12.96 -3.91 -5.36
N GLN A 133 -13.47 -4.83 -4.54
CA GLN A 133 -13.03 -6.24 -4.53
C GLN A 133 -13.09 -6.83 -5.94
N LYS A 134 -14.23 -6.70 -6.62
CA LYS A 134 -14.41 -7.16 -8.00
C LYS A 134 -13.47 -6.47 -8.98
N LEU A 135 -13.25 -5.16 -8.83
CA LEU A 135 -12.31 -4.45 -9.68
C LEU A 135 -10.87 -4.97 -9.52
N CYS A 136 -10.37 -5.05 -8.28
CA CYS A 136 -9.03 -5.56 -7.98
C CYS A 136 -8.85 -7.05 -8.32
N ALA A 137 -9.94 -7.83 -8.31
CA ALA A 137 -9.92 -9.20 -8.78
C ALA A 137 -9.73 -9.33 -10.30
N ASN A 138 -10.01 -8.28 -11.08
CA ASN A 138 -10.02 -8.31 -12.55
C ASN A 138 -8.97 -7.42 -13.21
N ASN A 139 -8.15 -6.69 -12.45
CA ASN A 139 -7.06 -5.86 -12.96
C ASN A 139 -5.68 -6.38 -12.53
N SER A 140 -4.64 -5.57 -12.76
CA SER A 140 -3.24 -5.89 -12.46
C SER A 140 -2.90 -6.05 -10.98
N CYS A 141 -3.85 -5.89 -10.05
CA CYS A 141 -3.58 -5.95 -8.62
C CYS A 141 -3.02 -7.31 -8.19
N ILE A 142 -3.62 -8.42 -8.62
CA ILE A 142 -3.13 -9.76 -8.27
C ILE A 142 -1.78 -10.01 -8.95
N GLU A 143 -1.68 -9.74 -10.24
CA GLU A 143 -0.45 -9.92 -11.00
C GLU A 143 0.73 -9.17 -10.37
N GLY A 144 0.56 -7.88 -10.08
CA GLY A 144 1.58 -7.05 -9.47
C GLY A 144 2.00 -7.54 -8.09
N ILE A 145 1.05 -8.04 -7.28
CA ILE A 145 1.38 -8.66 -5.98
C ILE A 145 2.22 -9.91 -6.22
N MET A 146 1.81 -10.79 -7.13
CA MET A 146 2.52 -12.04 -7.42
C MET A 146 3.93 -11.78 -7.97
N LEU A 147 4.11 -10.78 -8.83
CA LEU A 147 5.43 -10.33 -9.29
C LEU A 147 6.30 -9.85 -8.14
N ARG A 148 5.74 -9.04 -7.21
CA ARG A 148 6.49 -8.56 -6.06
C ARG A 148 6.80 -9.65 -5.03
N LEU A 149 5.97 -10.68 -4.89
CA LEU A 149 6.28 -11.84 -4.05
C LEU A 149 7.57 -12.54 -4.50
N ARG A 150 7.85 -12.61 -5.82
CA ARG A 150 9.12 -13.15 -6.34
C ARG A 150 10.34 -12.37 -5.83
N MET A 151 10.14 -11.10 -5.49
CA MET A 151 11.16 -10.18 -4.99
C MET A 151 11.24 -10.15 -3.45
N HIS A 152 10.38 -10.89 -2.72
CA HIS A 152 10.45 -10.95 -1.25
C HIS A 152 11.79 -11.41 -0.67
N PRO A 153 12.58 -12.28 -1.33
CA PRO A 153 13.93 -12.59 -0.88
C PRO A 153 14.90 -11.40 -0.87
N ASP A 154 14.62 -10.32 -1.61
CA ASP A 154 15.47 -9.13 -1.65
C ASP A 154 15.45 -8.41 -0.27
N PRO A 155 16.61 -8.24 0.39
CA PRO A 155 16.70 -7.50 1.65
C PRO A 155 16.43 -6.00 1.49
N GLN A 156 16.55 -5.44 0.28
CA GLN A 156 16.28 -4.02 0.02
C GLN A 156 14.80 -3.69 -0.07
N LEU A 157 13.95 -4.70 -0.35
CA LEU A 157 12.51 -4.50 -0.34
C LEU A 157 12.02 -4.29 1.12
N PRO A 158 11.41 -3.13 1.45
CA PRO A 158 11.06 -2.82 2.83
C PRO A 158 10.05 -3.79 3.41
N GLN A 159 10.26 -4.21 4.66
CA GLN A 159 9.40 -5.19 5.34
C GLN A 159 7.93 -4.77 5.39
N LEU A 160 7.66 -3.47 5.52
CA LEU A 160 6.29 -2.97 5.57
C LEU A 160 5.58 -3.12 4.22
N VAL A 161 6.31 -3.03 3.10
CA VAL A 161 5.75 -3.30 1.76
C VAL A 161 5.38 -4.78 1.65
N LYS A 162 6.30 -5.68 2.02
CA LYS A 162 6.05 -7.14 2.05
C LYS A 162 4.84 -7.49 2.91
N TYR A 163 4.71 -6.86 4.08
CA TYR A 163 3.56 -7.06 4.97
C TYR A 163 2.24 -6.69 4.30
N PHE A 164 2.18 -5.53 3.65
CA PHE A 164 0.96 -5.08 3.00
C PHE A 164 0.65 -5.86 1.72
N ASP A 165 1.64 -6.42 1.02
CA ASP A 165 1.42 -7.37 -0.08
C ASP A 165 0.69 -8.61 0.40
N MET A 166 1.21 -9.22 1.46
CA MET A 166 0.59 -10.40 2.06
C MET A 166 -0.80 -10.09 2.59
N ARG A 167 -1.00 -8.90 3.18
CA ARG A 167 -2.32 -8.47 3.64
C ARG A 167 -3.30 -8.28 2.49
N MET A 168 -2.89 -7.66 1.39
CA MET A 168 -3.74 -7.49 0.21
C MET A 168 -4.08 -8.85 -0.43
N LEU A 169 -3.08 -9.73 -0.59
CA LEU A 169 -3.28 -11.08 -1.11
C LEU A 169 -4.26 -11.88 -0.24
N PHE A 170 -4.12 -11.79 1.08
CA PHE A 170 -5.06 -12.39 2.03
C PHE A 170 -6.47 -11.83 1.85
N LEU A 171 -6.64 -10.50 1.82
CA LEU A 171 -7.96 -9.88 1.66
C LEU A 171 -8.62 -10.31 0.36
N ILE A 172 -7.90 -10.26 -0.77
CA ILE A 172 -8.45 -10.62 -2.08
C ILE A 172 -8.80 -12.11 -2.13
N SER A 173 -7.93 -13.00 -1.69
CA SER A 173 -8.21 -14.45 -1.70
C SER A 173 -9.32 -14.84 -0.71
N ALA A 174 -9.45 -14.14 0.42
CA ALA A 174 -10.52 -14.37 1.38
C ALA A 174 -11.88 -13.89 0.87
N LEU A 175 -11.94 -12.72 0.22
CA LEU A 175 -13.18 -12.05 -0.18
C LEU A 175 -13.64 -12.38 -1.61
N CYS A 176 -12.73 -12.77 -2.49
CA CYS A 176 -12.97 -13.13 -3.89
C CYS A 176 -12.52 -14.57 -4.14
N ALA A 177 -13.36 -15.56 -3.81
CA ALA A 177 -12.98 -16.97 -3.92
C ALA A 177 -12.64 -17.40 -5.37
N GLU A 178 -13.23 -16.73 -6.35
CA GLU A 178 -13.02 -16.94 -7.79
C GLU A 178 -11.58 -16.68 -8.24
N VAL A 179 -10.79 -15.88 -7.51
CA VAL A 179 -9.40 -15.59 -7.88
C VAL A 179 -8.42 -16.67 -7.43
N ARG A 180 -8.82 -17.57 -6.53
CA ARG A 180 -7.93 -18.55 -5.91
C ARG A 180 -7.33 -19.54 -6.92
N PRO A 181 -8.08 -20.10 -7.88
CA PRO A 181 -7.52 -20.98 -8.91
C PRO A 181 -6.44 -20.25 -9.72
N ARG A 182 -6.72 -19.01 -10.15
CA ARG A 182 -5.74 -18.19 -10.88
C ARG A 182 -4.45 -17.96 -10.08
N ILE A 183 -4.57 -17.59 -8.80
CA ILE A 183 -3.39 -17.43 -7.92
C ILE A 183 -2.61 -18.74 -7.78
N ARG A 184 -3.30 -19.86 -7.58
CA ARG A 184 -2.67 -21.17 -7.34
C ARG A 184 -2.00 -21.71 -8.60
N ASP A 185 -2.72 -21.69 -9.72
CA ASP A 185 -2.39 -22.47 -10.92
C ASP A 185 -1.64 -21.62 -11.95
N GLU A 186 -2.10 -20.39 -12.22
CA GLU A 186 -1.49 -19.51 -13.23
C GLU A 186 -0.29 -18.73 -12.67
N TYR A 187 -0.39 -18.26 -11.43
CA TYR A 187 0.71 -17.50 -10.78
C TYR A 187 1.58 -18.35 -9.85
N HIS A 188 1.38 -19.66 -9.80
CA HIS A 188 2.15 -20.58 -8.94
C HIS A 188 2.22 -20.14 -7.46
N GLY A 189 1.16 -19.51 -6.95
CA GLY A 189 1.23 -18.76 -5.71
C GLY A 189 1.57 -19.57 -4.48
N LEU A 190 1.28 -20.88 -4.48
CA LEU A 190 1.72 -21.77 -3.39
C LEU A 190 3.24 -21.82 -3.25
N ILE A 191 3.98 -21.81 -4.36
CA ILE A 191 5.45 -21.85 -4.35
C ILE A 191 5.98 -20.60 -3.64
N TYR A 192 5.57 -19.42 -4.09
CA TYR A 192 6.03 -18.15 -3.51
C TYR A 192 5.58 -17.95 -2.06
N LEU A 193 4.41 -18.46 -1.68
CA LEU A 193 3.95 -18.43 -0.29
C LEU A 193 4.78 -19.34 0.61
N MET A 194 5.17 -20.53 0.14
CA MET A 194 6.09 -21.41 0.88
C MET A 194 7.46 -20.76 1.04
N GLU A 195 8.03 -20.22 -0.04
CA GLU A 195 9.31 -19.50 0.00
C GLU A 195 9.27 -18.31 0.97
N ALA A 196 8.17 -17.54 0.98
CA ALA A 196 7.99 -16.43 1.91
C ALA A 196 7.96 -16.90 3.37
N ILE A 197 7.29 -18.03 3.66
CA ILE A 197 7.27 -18.61 5.01
C ILE A 197 8.68 -19.07 5.41
N ASP A 198 9.38 -19.79 4.55
CA ASP A 198 10.74 -20.28 4.82
C ASP A 198 11.70 -19.12 5.10
N LEU A 199 11.60 -18.04 4.32
CA LEU A 199 12.37 -16.82 4.53
C LEU A 199 12.08 -16.18 5.89
N ILE A 200 10.79 -16.07 6.28
CA ILE A 200 10.39 -15.52 7.58
C ILE A 200 10.94 -16.38 8.72
N LEU A 201 10.84 -17.70 8.62
CA LEU A 201 11.34 -18.64 9.62
C LEU A 201 12.87 -18.55 9.75
N LYS A 202 13.59 -18.49 8.63
CA LYS A 202 15.04 -18.31 8.60
C LYS A 202 15.46 -17.00 9.28
N ASN A 203 14.89 -15.87 8.86
CA ASN A 203 15.22 -14.56 9.42
C ASN A 203 14.92 -14.51 10.94
N ASN A 204 13.83 -15.11 11.38
CA ASN A 204 13.51 -15.19 12.81
C ASN A 204 14.52 -16.05 13.59
N SER A 205 14.96 -17.17 13.01
CA SER A 205 15.98 -18.03 13.64
C SER A 205 17.33 -17.33 13.80
N GLU A 206 17.77 -16.58 12.78
CA GLU A 206 19.02 -15.80 12.80
C GLU A 206 18.94 -14.67 13.84
N ASN A 207 17.82 -13.93 13.87
CA ASN A 207 17.56 -12.90 14.88
C ASN A 207 17.57 -13.44 16.32
N LEU A 208 17.12 -14.68 16.53
CA LEU A 208 17.16 -15.33 17.84
C LEU A 208 18.59 -15.75 18.20
N ALA A 209 19.36 -16.27 17.24
CA ALA A 209 20.75 -16.68 17.43
C ALA A 209 21.67 -15.48 17.79
N GLU A 210 21.49 -14.33 17.15
CA GLU A 210 22.23 -13.10 17.45
C GLU A 210 21.97 -12.54 18.86
N LYS A 211 20.76 -12.78 19.40
CA LYS A 211 20.36 -12.32 20.73
C LYS A 211 20.85 -13.20 21.87
N VAL A 212 21.47 -14.35 21.60
CA VAL A 212 22.07 -15.20 22.64
C VAL A 212 23.47 -14.64 22.97
N PRO A 213 23.69 -14.02 24.15
CA PRO A 213 25.03 -13.58 24.52
C PRO A 213 25.95 -14.79 24.62
N ASN A 214 27.11 -14.67 23.99
CA ASN A 214 28.17 -15.68 23.91
C ASN A 214 28.74 -15.98 25.31
N LYS A 215 28.00 -16.72 26.14
CA LYS A 215 28.46 -17.25 27.43
C LYS A 215 29.36 -18.45 27.16
N ASN A 216 30.58 -18.22 26.65
CA ASN A 216 31.72 -19.14 26.79
C ASN A 216 33.03 -18.47 26.31
N LYS A 217 33.48 -17.46 27.04
CA LYS A 217 34.89 -17.04 27.04
C LYS A 217 35.29 -16.63 28.45
N ARG A 218 35.40 -17.59 29.38
CA ARG A 218 36.13 -17.45 30.65
C ARG A 218 36.24 -18.80 31.37
N ARG A 219 37.37 -19.49 31.15
CA ARG A 219 38.28 -20.08 32.16
C ARG A 219 39.09 -21.21 31.54
N SER A 220 40.19 -20.84 30.90
CA SER A 220 41.39 -21.68 30.79
C SER A 220 42.56 -20.83 31.30
N LYS A 221 42.63 -20.69 32.62
CA LYS A 221 43.86 -20.38 33.34
C LYS A 221 43.83 -21.22 34.61
N GLY A 222 44.82 -22.11 34.76
CA GLY A 222 45.14 -22.74 36.03
C GLY A 222 45.04 -24.27 36.02
N SER A 223 46.06 -24.94 35.51
CA SER A 223 46.80 -25.96 36.26
C SER A 223 48.23 -25.98 35.72
#